data_AF-A0A2K0T2G9-F1
#
_entry.id   AF-A0A2K0T2G9-F1
#
_cell.length_a   1.000
_cell.length_b   1.000
_cell.length_c   1.000
_cell.angle_alpha   90.00
_cell.angle_beta   90.00
_cell.angle_gamma   90.00
#
_symmetry.space_group_name_H-M   'P 1'
#
loop_
_entity.id
_entity.type
_entity.pdbx_description
1 polymer ?
#
loop_
_entity_poly.entity_id
_entity_poly.type
_entity_poly.pdbx_seq_one_letter_code
_entity_poly.pdbx_strand_id
1 'polypeptide(L)'
;MTTRSLPDNSSSAFDYIIVGGGTAGCVIASRLSSYLPERRILLVEAGPSDFNLNHVLNLREWLSLLGGELDYDYGTTEQPMGNSHIRHSRAKVLGGCSSHNTLISFRPFRHDMDRWVAQGCKGWTFENITRHVDNLRNTFQPVHARHRNQLCKDWVQACSSALDIPVIHDFNTEIRETGQLTQGAGFFNVSYNPDNGRRSSASVAYIHPILRGEERRPNLTILTEAHVSKVLVENDVASGIALHLAGGQKVVLKPRKEIILCAGAVDTPRLMLHSGLGPRSQLEDLGIPVVKDIPGVGENLLDHPETIIMWELNKPVPPNQTTMDSDAGVFIRREPTNAAGNDGNAADIMMHCYQIPFTLNTERLGYRKIQDGYAFCMTPNIPRPRSRGRIYLTSADPAVKPALDFRYFTDPEGYDAATFVAGIKAARKIAQQSPFKEWLKEEVAPGPQVQTDEQISEYARRAAHTVYHPAGTTKMGDVTKDEAAVVDHELKVRGIKNLRIADAGVFPEMPSINPMLTVLAIGERAAELIAVEEGWKPKTSRL
;
A
#
# COMPACT_ATOMS: atom_id res chain seq x y z
N MET A 1 18.73 5.57 -19.22
CA MET A 1 18.78 4.09 -19.18
C MET A 1 19.00 3.63 -17.75
N THR A 2 18.42 2.50 -17.33
CA THR A 2 18.81 1.82 -16.10
C THR A 2 20.14 1.09 -16.30
N THR A 3 20.79 0.68 -15.21
CA THR A 3 21.98 -0.17 -15.23
C THR A 3 21.79 -1.39 -14.33
N ARG A 4 22.56 -2.46 -14.59
CA ARG A 4 22.65 -3.67 -13.74
C ARG A 4 24.04 -3.84 -13.11
N SER A 5 24.95 -2.91 -13.39
CA SER A 5 26.30 -2.89 -12.89
C SER A 5 26.72 -1.47 -12.52
N LEU A 6 27.78 -1.37 -11.72
CA LEU A 6 28.42 -0.12 -11.36
C LEU A 6 29.91 -0.20 -11.73
N PRO A 7 30.55 0.92 -12.11
CA PRO A 7 32.01 0.98 -12.25
C PRO A 7 32.74 0.57 -10.96
N ASP A 8 33.91 -0.06 -11.09
CA ASP A 8 34.69 -0.59 -9.94
C ASP A 8 35.02 0.49 -8.88
N ASN A 9 35.16 1.75 -9.28
CA ASN A 9 35.44 2.88 -8.40
C ASN A 9 34.19 3.55 -7.80
N SER A 10 33.02 2.88 -7.84
CA SER A 10 31.75 3.48 -7.39
C SER A 10 31.53 3.47 -5.88
N SER A 11 32.44 2.89 -5.09
CA SER A 11 32.24 2.69 -3.64
C SER A 11 31.78 3.94 -2.90
N SER A 12 32.28 5.12 -3.25
CA SER A 12 31.84 6.39 -2.65
C SER A 12 31.34 7.37 -3.70
N ALA A 13 30.77 6.89 -4.81
CA ALA A 13 30.35 7.77 -5.90
C ALA A 13 29.12 8.60 -5.54
N PHE A 14 28.24 8.11 -4.69
CA PHE A 14 26.93 8.73 -4.48
C PHE A 14 26.88 9.56 -3.18
N ASP A 15 26.07 10.61 -3.19
CA ASP A 15 25.78 11.39 -2.00
C ASP A 15 24.59 10.78 -1.25
N TYR A 16 23.56 10.38 -2.00
CA TYR A 16 22.36 9.72 -1.48
C TYR A 16 22.17 8.35 -2.13
N ILE A 17 21.79 7.37 -1.32
CA ILE A 17 21.39 6.04 -1.78
C ILE A 17 19.97 5.75 -1.30
N ILE A 18 19.08 5.46 -2.24
CA ILE A 18 17.69 5.09 -2.00
C ILE A 18 17.56 3.58 -2.24
N VAL A 19 17.15 2.85 -1.22
CA VAL A 19 17.05 1.38 -1.22
C VAL A 19 15.60 0.99 -1.42
N GLY A 20 15.26 0.52 -2.62
CA GLY A 20 13.89 0.19 -3.04
C GLY A 20 13.40 1.19 -4.08
N GLY A 21 13.25 0.73 -5.32
CA GLY A 21 12.62 1.44 -6.43
C GLY A 21 11.10 1.35 -6.41
N GLY A 22 10.50 1.32 -5.23
CA GLY A 22 9.06 1.22 -5.03
C GLY A 22 8.33 2.56 -5.20
N THR A 23 7.10 2.62 -4.70
CA THR A 23 6.20 3.77 -4.82
C THR A 23 6.83 5.07 -4.31
N ALA A 24 7.37 5.08 -3.08
CA ALA A 24 8.02 6.27 -2.53
C ALA A 24 9.43 6.48 -3.09
N GLY A 25 10.21 5.39 -3.29
CA GLY A 25 11.59 5.47 -3.77
C GLY A 25 11.73 6.11 -5.17
N CYS A 26 10.82 5.80 -6.10
CA CYS A 26 10.77 6.45 -7.41
C CYS A 26 10.54 7.97 -7.31
N VAL A 27 9.66 8.41 -6.41
CA VAL A 27 9.36 9.83 -6.17
C VAL A 27 10.61 10.52 -5.62
N ILE A 28 11.20 9.97 -4.56
CA ILE A 28 12.37 10.55 -3.89
C ILE A 28 13.54 10.70 -4.85
N ALA A 29 13.85 9.65 -5.63
CA ALA A 29 14.94 9.68 -6.60
C ALA A 29 14.75 10.78 -7.66
N SER A 30 13.55 10.88 -8.22
CA SER A 30 13.21 11.87 -9.23
C SER A 30 13.23 13.30 -8.68
N ARG A 31 12.68 13.52 -7.47
CA ARG A 31 12.64 14.83 -6.81
C ARG A 31 14.02 15.28 -6.35
N LEU A 32 14.77 14.45 -5.62
CA LEU A 32 16.12 14.82 -5.14
C LEU A 32 17.07 15.12 -6.29
N SER A 33 17.04 14.32 -7.37
CA SER A 33 17.88 14.59 -8.54
C SER A 33 17.54 15.91 -9.23
N SER A 34 16.30 16.38 -9.10
CA SER A 34 15.86 17.69 -9.60
C SER A 34 16.13 18.84 -8.64
N TYR A 35 15.95 18.64 -7.32
CA TYR A 35 16.11 19.68 -6.31
C TYR A 35 17.58 19.98 -6.03
N LEU A 36 18.44 18.96 -6.14
CA LEU A 36 19.86 19.00 -5.81
C LEU A 36 20.70 18.57 -7.03
N PRO A 37 20.82 19.40 -8.08
CA PRO A 37 21.50 19.05 -9.33
C PRO A 37 23.00 18.74 -9.15
N GLU A 38 23.62 19.24 -8.09
CA GLU A 38 25.01 18.99 -7.70
C GLU A 38 25.23 17.68 -6.93
N ARG A 39 24.15 17.03 -6.48
CA ARG A 39 24.20 15.79 -5.70
C ARG A 39 24.00 14.57 -6.58
N ARG A 40 24.83 13.54 -6.37
CA ARG A 40 24.72 12.25 -7.05
C ARG A 40 23.79 11.32 -6.28
N ILE A 41 22.73 10.88 -6.95
CA ILE A 41 21.66 10.06 -6.39
C ILE A 41 21.73 8.66 -7.01
N LEU A 42 21.66 7.63 -6.16
CA LEU A 42 21.49 6.25 -6.60
C LEU A 42 20.13 5.73 -6.12
N LEU A 43 19.33 5.22 -7.04
CA LEU A 43 18.16 4.39 -6.75
C LEU A 43 18.51 2.92 -6.99
N VAL A 44 18.35 2.08 -5.97
CA VAL A 44 18.59 0.63 -6.04
C VAL A 44 17.27 -0.12 -5.99
N GLU A 45 17.02 -0.99 -6.96
CA GLU A 45 15.83 -1.85 -7.05
C GLU A 45 16.24 -3.31 -7.26
N ALA A 46 15.63 -4.22 -6.50
CA ALA A 46 15.93 -5.65 -6.57
C ALA A 46 15.28 -6.35 -7.77
N GLY A 47 14.14 -5.83 -8.25
CA GLY A 47 13.47 -6.27 -9.46
C GLY A 47 14.01 -5.64 -10.75
N PRO A 48 13.51 -6.10 -11.90
CA PRO A 48 13.83 -5.51 -13.19
C PRO A 48 13.15 -4.13 -13.37
N SER A 49 13.54 -3.42 -14.42
CA SER A 49 12.79 -2.26 -14.89
C SER A 49 11.45 -2.69 -15.46
N ASP A 50 10.38 -1.96 -15.15
CA ASP A 50 9.06 -2.12 -15.77
C ASP A 50 8.98 -1.45 -17.15
N PHE A 51 10.01 -0.70 -17.56
CA PHE A 51 10.05 -0.01 -18.84
C PHE A 51 9.94 -1.02 -20.00
N ASN A 52 8.90 -0.86 -20.84
CA ASN A 52 8.52 -1.75 -21.94
C ASN A 52 8.00 -3.15 -21.56
N LEU A 53 7.69 -3.43 -20.29
CA LEU A 53 7.00 -4.66 -19.88
C LEU A 53 5.48 -4.49 -19.97
N ASN A 54 4.88 -4.78 -21.13
CA ASN A 54 3.45 -4.50 -21.35
C ASN A 54 2.51 -5.18 -20.34
N HIS A 55 2.81 -6.40 -19.89
CA HIS A 55 2.01 -7.11 -18.88
C HIS A 55 2.03 -6.41 -17.51
N VAL A 56 3.09 -5.65 -17.20
CA VAL A 56 3.15 -4.77 -16.01
C VAL A 56 2.45 -3.45 -16.29
N LEU A 57 2.58 -2.89 -17.48
CA LEU A 57 2.14 -1.53 -17.80
C LEU A 57 0.65 -1.43 -18.15
N ASN A 58 0.05 -2.50 -18.63
CA ASN A 58 -1.37 -2.60 -18.91
C ASN A 58 -2.13 -2.87 -17.60
N LEU A 59 -2.98 -1.94 -17.17
CA LEU A 59 -3.67 -2.05 -15.88
C LEU A 59 -4.62 -3.26 -15.84
N ARG A 60 -5.17 -3.67 -16.98
CA ARG A 60 -6.09 -4.83 -17.05
C ARG A 60 -5.41 -6.17 -16.75
N GLU A 61 -4.08 -6.24 -16.85
CA GLU A 61 -3.31 -7.47 -16.64
C GLU A 61 -2.85 -7.64 -15.18
N TRP A 62 -3.28 -6.75 -14.27
CA TRP A 62 -2.81 -6.72 -12.87
C TRP A 62 -2.90 -8.07 -12.14
N LEU A 63 -3.96 -8.84 -12.37
CA LEU A 63 -4.15 -10.16 -11.75
C LEU A 63 -3.04 -11.14 -12.11
N SER A 64 -2.51 -11.08 -13.33
CA SER A 64 -1.45 -11.98 -13.79
C SER A 64 -0.13 -11.81 -13.05
N LEU A 65 0.04 -10.68 -12.36
CA LEU A 65 1.24 -10.35 -11.60
C LEU A 65 1.22 -10.98 -10.20
N LEU A 66 0.05 -11.36 -9.69
CA LEU A 66 -0.08 -11.94 -8.35
C LEU A 66 0.43 -13.39 -8.34
N GLY A 67 1.40 -13.68 -7.47
CA GLY A 67 2.06 -14.99 -7.40
C GLY A 67 2.94 -15.31 -8.61
N GLY A 68 3.19 -14.33 -9.50
CA GLY A 68 4.06 -14.47 -10.67
C GLY A 68 5.55 -14.21 -10.35
N GLU A 69 6.38 -14.14 -11.39
CA GLU A 69 7.83 -13.95 -11.26
C GLU A 69 8.24 -12.58 -10.66
N LEU A 70 7.36 -11.58 -10.79
CA LEU A 70 7.53 -10.23 -10.28
C LEU A 70 6.87 -10.04 -8.91
N ASP A 71 6.57 -11.12 -8.19
CA ASP A 71 5.98 -11.10 -6.86
C ASP A 71 6.94 -11.76 -5.84
N TYR A 72 7.20 -11.09 -4.73
CA TYR A 72 7.89 -11.71 -3.60
C TYR A 72 7.07 -12.82 -2.94
N ASP A 73 5.73 -12.74 -3.03
CA ASP A 73 4.78 -13.77 -2.63
C ASP A 73 4.89 -14.19 -1.16
N TYR A 74 4.63 -13.27 -0.24
CA TYR A 74 4.70 -13.57 1.19
C TYR A 74 3.47 -14.34 1.66
N GLY A 75 3.68 -15.44 2.39
CA GLY A 75 2.63 -16.07 3.18
C GLY A 75 2.48 -15.39 4.54
N THR A 76 1.33 -15.61 5.18
CA THR A 76 1.15 -15.28 6.60
C THR A 76 1.46 -16.50 7.48
N THR A 77 1.71 -16.25 8.77
CA THR A 77 1.76 -17.29 9.81
C THR A 77 0.36 -17.83 10.11
N GLU A 78 0.24 -18.80 11.01
CA GLU A 78 -1.08 -19.22 11.49
C GLU A 78 -1.85 -18.04 12.08
N GLN A 79 -3.11 -17.87 11.66
CA GLN A 79 -4.01 -16.83 12.12
C GLN A 79 -5.22 -17.50 12.82
N PRO A 80 -5.16 -17.79 14.13
CA PRO A 80 -6.19 -18.60 14.81
C PRO A 80 -7.61 -18.03 14.71
N MET A 81 -7.73 -16.70 14.63
CA MET A 81 -9.00 -16.00 14.50
C MET A 81 -9.32 -15.56 13.06
N GLY A 82 -8.45 -15.84 12.09
CA GLY A 82 -8.56 -15.36 10.72
C GLY A 82 -8.26 -16.44 9.68
N ASN A 83 -7.70 -16.00 8.54
CA ASN A 83 -7.33 -16.89 7.44
C ASN A 83 -5.80 -17.03 7.35
N SER A 84 -5.28 -18.20 7.71
CA SER A 84 -3.85 -18.53 7.61
C SER A 84 -3.32 -18.71 6.17
N HIS A 85 -4.19 -18.63 5.15
CA HIS A 85 -3.83 -18.87 3.75
C HIS A 85 -3.73 -17.60 2.91
N ILE A 86 -3.81 -16.41 3.54
CA ILE A 86 -3.67 -15.14 2.83
C ILE A 86 -2.25 -15.03 2.25
N ARG A 87 -2.18 -14.72 0.96
CA ARG A 87 -0.94 -14.37 0.25
C ARG A 87 -0.83 -12.85 0.19
N HIS A 88 0.22 -12.32 0.81
CA HIS A 88 0.59 -10.91 0.76
C HIS A 88 1.53 -10.65 -0.42
N SER A 89 0.92 -10.59 -1.60
CA SER A 89 1.61 -10.26 -2.86
C SER A 89 2.31 -8.90 -2.74
N ARG A 90 3.62 -8.83 -3.00
CA ARG A 90 4.45 -7.61 -3.04
C ARG A 90 5.30 -7.60 -4.31
N ALA A 91 5.16 -6.54 -5.11
CA ALA A 91 5.87 -6.45 -6.38
C ALA A 91 7.39 -6.32 -6.23
N LYS A 92 8.11 -7.09 -7.04
CA LYS A 92 9.55 -7.05 -7.27
C LYS A 92 9.83 -6.52 -8.68
N VAL A 93 9.61 -5.23 -8.88
CA VAL A 93 9.83 -4.52 -10.14
C VAL A 93 9.92 -3.02 -9.85
N LEU A 94 10.59 -2.24 -10.71
CA LEU A 94 10.60 -0.78 -10.61
C LEU A 94 9.16 -0.22 -10.58
N GLY A 95 8.93 0.71 -9.64
CA GLY A 95 7.62 1.22 -9.23
C GLY A 95 6.98 0.43 -8.07
N GLY A 96 7.52 -0.74 -7.72
CA GLY A 96 7.07 -1.58 -6.60
C GLY A 96 5.58 -1.90 -6.68
N CYS A 97 4.88 -1.88 -5.55
CA CYS A 97 3.46 -2.26 -5.51
C CYS A 97 2.57 -1.29 -6.32
N SER A 98 3.03 -0.06 -6.60
CA SER A 98 2.30 0.79 -7.57
C SER A 98 2.36 0.26 -9.00
N SER A 99 3.18 -0.75 -9.31
CA SER A 99 3.32 -1.41 -10.62
C SER A 99 2.51 -2.70 -10.75
N HIS A 100 1.94 -3.28 -9.67
CA HIS A 100 1.10 -4.48 -9.75
C HIS A 100 -0.32 -4.34 -9.17
N ASN A 101 -0.62 -3.23 -8.49
CA ASN A 101 -1.93 -3.00 -7.86
C ASN A 101 -3.00 -2.55 -8.86
N THR A 102 -4.21 -2.32 -8.37
CA THR A 102 -5.38 -1.84 -9.13
C THR A 102 -5.41 -0.32 -9.35
N LEU A 103 -4.45 0.42 -8.77
CA LEU A 103 -4.34 1.89 -8.85
C LEU A 103 -5.58 2.67 -8.42
N ILE A 104 -6.40 2.10 -7.52
CA ILE A 104 -7.39 2.87 -6.76
C ILE A 104 -6.66 3.96 -5.96
N SER A 105 -7.11 5.20 -6.11
CA SER A 105 -6.37 6.39 -5.68
C SER A 105 -7.25 7.31 -4.86
N PHE A 106 -6.95 7.41 -3.56
CA PHE A 106 -7.69 8.25 -2.62
C PHE A 106 -6.76 9.14 -1.82
N ARG A 107 -7.20 10.39 -1.60
CA ARG A 107 -6.65 11.30 -0.59
C ARG A 107 -6.96 10.75 0.81
N PRO A 108 -6.02 10.78 1.76
CA PRO A 108 -6.31 10.40 3.14
C PRO A 108 -7.28 11.40 3.78
N PHE A 109 -8.01 10.97 4.80
CA PHE A 109 -8.91 11.86 5.52
C PHE A 109 -8.15 12.74 6.51
N ARG A 110 -8.74 13.89 6.83
CA ARG A 110 -8.23 14.82 7.84
C ARG A 110 -8.05 14.13 9.19
N HIS A 111 -9.08 13.39 9.62
CA HIS A 111 -9.04 12.65 10.87
C HIS A 111 -7.85 11.69 10.96
N ASP A 112 -7.52 10.98 9.88
CA ASP A 112 -6.37 10.07 9.85
C ASP A 112 -5.05 10.83 10.07
N MET A 113 -4.89 11.98 9.41
CA MET A 113 -3.69 12.81 9.54
C MET A 113 -3.59 13.49 10.91
N ASP A 114 -4.71 13.94 11.47
CA ASP A 114 -4.76 14.50 12.82
C ASP A 114 -4.33 13.46 13.87
N ARG A 115 -4.70 12.19 13.68
CA ARG A 115 -4.25 11.07 14.54
C ARG A 115 -2.76 10.79 14.40
N TRP A 116 -2.19 10.92 13.21
CA TRP A 116 -0.75 10.82 13.02
C TRP A 116 -0.02 11.94 13.79
N VAL A 117 -0.50 13.18 13.65
CA VAL A 117 0.06 14.34 14.36
C VAL A 117 -0.04 14.18 15.88
N ALA A 118 -1.17 13.67 16.39
CA ALA A 118 -1.36 13.40 17.82
C ALA A 118 -0.34 12.38 18.37
N GLN A 119 0.18 11.48 17.54
CA GLN A 119 1.23 10.52 17.89
C GLN A 119 2.66 11.07 17.72
N GLY A 120 2.79 12.37 17.51
CA GLY A 120 4.09 13.05 17.40
C GLY A 120 4.59 13.21 15.97
N CYS A 121 3.82 12.84 14.94
CA CYS A 121 4.17 13.03 13.53
C CYS A 121 3.97 14.50 13.10
N LYS A 122 4.71 15.41 13.72
CA LYS A 122 4.60 16.86 13.47
C LYS A 122 4.80 17.20 11.99
N GLY A 123 3.93 18.07 11.47
CA GLY A 123 3.96 18.49 10.07
C GLY A 123 3.33 17.50 9.08
N TRP A 124 2.88 16.33 9.52
CA TRP A 124 2.09 15.38 8.70
C TRP A 124 0.59 15.70 8.75
N THR A 125 0.24 16.98 8.58
CA THR A 125 -1.16 17.46 8.63
C THR A 125 -1.88 17.19 7.32
N PHE A 126 -3.21 17.24 7.36
CA PHE A 126 -4.06 17.12 6.17
C PHE A 126 -3.69 18.13 5.07
N GLU A 127 -3.41 19.38 5.43
CA GLU A 127 -3.04 20.44 4.49
C GLU A 127 -1.73 20.11 3.79
N ASN A 128 -0.72 19.69 4.55
CA ASN A 128 0.58 19.36 3.98
C ASN A 128 0.48 18.15 3.05
N ILE A 129 -0.22 17.10 3.47
CA ILE A 129 -0.43 15.92 2.62
C ILE A 129 -1.25 16.27 1.38
N THR A 130 -2.31 17.05 1.52
CA THR A 130 -3.11 17.52 0.38
C THR A 130 -2.26 18.29 -0.62
N ARG A 131 -1.38 19.20 -0.15
CA ARG A 131 -0.43 19.92 -1.01
C ARG A 131 0.53 18.97 -1.73
N HIS A 132 1.04 17.94 -1.06
CA HIS A 132 1.91 16.95 -1.71
C HIS A 132 1.14 16.12 -2.74
N VAL A 133 -0.09 15.71 -2.44
CA VAL A 133 -0.96 14.98 -3.38
C VAL A 133 -1.31 15.83 -4.60
N ASP A 134 -1.59 17.13 -4.42
CA ASP A 134 -1.87 18.08 -5.52
C ASP A 134 -0.66 18.25 -6.46
N ASN A 135 0.56 17.99 -5.98
CA ASN A 135 1.80 18.12 -6.75
C ASN A 135 2.31 16.79 -7.34
N LEU A 136 1.57 15.70 -7.18
CA LEU A 136 1.97 14.40 -7.74
C LEU A 136 2.02 14.44 -9.26
N ARG A 137 2.99 13.73 -9.83
CA ARG A 137 3.10 13.55 -11.29
C ARG A 137 2.13 12.49 -11.82
N ASN A 138 1.62 11.62 -10.95
CA ASN A 138 0.63 10.63 -11.31
C ASN A 138 -0.67 11.32 -11.72
N THR A 139 -1.24 10.87 -12.83
CA THR A 139 -2.57 11.29 -13.25
C THR A 139 -3.58 10.36 -12.61
N PHE A 140 -4.49 10.90 -11.81
CA PHE A 140 -5.59 10.17 -11.19
C PHE A 140 -6.89 10.93 -11.42
N GLN A 141 -7.94 10.19 -11.79
CA GLN A 141 -9.23 10.74 -12.16
C GLN A 141 -10.33 9.71 -11.91
N PRO A 142 -11.60 10.11 -11.79
CA PRO A 142 -12.70 9.15 -11.78
C PRO A 142 -12.60 8.20 -12.98
N VAL A 143 -12.94 6.91 -12.79
CA VAL A 143 -12.98 5.93 -13.88
C VAL A 143 -13.69 6.54 -15.08
N HIS A 144 -13.09 6.48 -16.27
CA HIS A 144 -13.63 7.15 -17.44
C HIS A 144 -15.00 6.57 -17.82
N ALA A 145 -15.95 7.40 -18.30
CA ALA A 145 -17.33 6.99 -18.61
C ALA A 145 -17.43 5.74 -19.52
N ARG A 146 -16.51 5.60 -20.49
CA ARG A 146 -16.37 4.45 -21.40
C ARG A 146 -16.05 3.11 -20.69
N HIS A 147 -15.53 3.16 -19.46
CA HIS A 147 -15.23 2.01 -18.59
C HIS A 147 -16.24 1.87 -17.44
N ARG A 148 -17.40 2.54 -17.53
CA ARG A 148 -18.50 2.44 -16.55
C ARG A 148 -19.62 1.60 -17.16
N ASN A 149 -19.49 0.29 -17.08
CA ASN A 149 -20.49 -0.62 -17.63
C ASN A 149 -21.84 -0.55 -16.88
N GLN A 150 -22.89 -1.12 -17.48
CA GLN A 150 -24.24 -1.03 -16.93
C GLN A 150 -24.41 -1.80 -15.62
N LEU A 151 -23.80 -2.98 -15.48
CA LEU A 151 -23.83 -3.79 -14.25
C LEU A 151 -23.36 -2.97 -13.03
N CYS A 152 -22.23 -2.28 -13.18
CA CYS A 152 -21.64 -1.47 -12.12
C CYS A 152 -22.44 -0.19 -11.85
N LYS A 153 -23.01 0.45 -12.89
CA LYS A 153 -23.96 1.58 -12.71
C LYS A 153 -25.19 1.18 -11.91
N ASP A 154 -25.77 0.04 -12.24
CA ASP A 154 -26.94 -0.52 -11.56
C ASP A 154 -26.60 -0.85 -10.10
N TRP A 155 -25.41 -1.40 -9.84
CA TRP A 155 -24.90 -1.63 -8.49
C TRP A 155 -24.73 -0.34 -7.69
N VAL A 156 -24.12 0.71 -8.25
CA VAL A 156 -23.97 2.01 -7.58
C VAL A 156 -25.34 2.61 -7.24
N GLN A 157 -26.31 2.52 -8.15
CA GLN A 157 -27.68 2.96 -7.89
C GLN A 157 -28.34 2.14 -6.77
N ALA A 158 -28.13 0.82 -6.76
CA ALA A 158 -28.62 -0.07 -5.70
C ALA A 158 -27.99 0.24 -4.34
N CYS A 159 -26.70 0.58 -4.29
CA CYS A 159 -26.04 1.05 -3.07
C CYS A 159 -26.73 2.30 -2.52
N SER A 160 -26.99 3.28 -3.38
CA SER A 160 -27.63 4.54 -3.00
C SER A 160 -29.05 4.30 -2.48
N SER A 161 -29.89 3.55 -3.21
CA SER A 161 -31.29 3.32 -2.82
C SER A 161 -31.44 2.39 -1.62
N ALA A 162 -30.63 1.33 -1.51
CA ALA A 162 -30.71 0.38 -0.40
C ALA A 162 -30.36 1.03 0.93
N LEU A 163 -29.38 1.92 0.93
CA LEU A 163 -28.75 2.46 2.14
C LEU A 163 -29.12 3.91 2.42
N ASP A 164 -29.87 4.56 1.52
CA ASP A 164 -30.20 5.98 1.60
C ASP A 164 -28.94 6.86 1.71
N ILE A 165 -27.98 6.61 0.79
CA ILE A 165 -26.69 7.30 0.73
C ILE A 165 -26.49 7.97 -0.63
N PRO A 166 -25.73 9.07 -0.72
CA PRO A 166 -25.55 9.77 -1.98
C PRO A 166 -24.70 8.98 -2.98
N VAL A 167 -24.92 9.24 -4.28
CA VAL A 167 -23.97 8.86 -5.33
C VAL A 167 -22.91 9.96 -5.44
N ILE A 168 -21.66 9.63 -5.18
CA ILE A 168 -20.52 10.54 -5.26
C ILE A 168 -19.86 10.36 -6.64
N HIS A 169 -19.72 11.47 -7.38
CA HIS A 169 -19.18 11.43 -8.73
C HIS A 169 -17.65 11.51 -8.79
N ASP A 170 -17.03 12.11 -7.78
CA ASP A 170 -15.59 12.21 -7.62
C ASP A 170 -15.24 12.23 -6.13
N PHE A 171 -14.77 11.09 -5.62
CA PHE A 171 -14.42 10.95 -4.21
C PHE A 171 -13.26 11.86 -3.80
N ASN A 172 -12.27 12.09 -4.66
CA ASN A 172 -11.12 12.91 -4.29
C ASN A 172 -11.46 14.39 -4.23
N THR A 173 -12.41 14.87 -5.05
CA THR A 173 -12.91 16.24 -4.94
C THR A 173 -13.64 16.43 -3.61
N GLU A 174 -14.54 15.51 -3.25
CA GLU A 174 -15.26 15.51 -1.97
C GLU A 174 -14.29 15.51 -0.77
N ILE A 175 -13.30 14.60 -0.75
CA ILE A 175 -12.30 14.52 0.33
C ILE A 175 -11.48 15.80 0.41
N ARG A 176 -11.07 16.37 -0.72
CA ARG A 176 -10.25 17.59 -0.74
C ARG A 176 -11.02 18.79 -0.17
N GLU A 177 -12.31 18.89 -0.45
CA GLU A 177 -13.16 20.02 -0.03
C GLU A 177 -13.63 19.88 1.42
N THR A 178 -14.02 18.68 1.85
CA THR A 178 -14.64 18.45 3.17
C THR A 178 -13.68 17.85 4.20
N GLY A 179 -12.56 17.28 3.74
CA GLY A 179 -11.58 16.59 4.58
C GLY A 179 -11.93 15.13 4.90
N GLN A 180 -13.05 14.58 4.42
CA GLN A 180 -13.47 13.20 4.73
C GLN A 180 -14.46 12.64 3.70
N LEU A 181 -14.79 11.35 3.78
CA LEU A 181 -16.01 10.79 3.19
C LEU A 181 -16.92 10.29 4.29
N THR A 182 -18.18 10.70 4.26
CA THR A 182 -19.18 10.33 5.27
C THR A 182 -19.79 8.97 4.96
N GLN A 183 -20.67 8.92 3.96
CA GLN A 183 -21.23 7.73 3.34
C GLN A 183 -21.51 8.06 1.88
N GLY A 184 -21.40 7.08 0.99
CA GLY A 184 -21.73 7.26 -0.41
C GLY A 184 -21.21 6.14 -1.30
N ALA A 185 -21.78 6.03 -2.49
CA ALA A 185 -21.38 5.06 -3.49
C ALA A 185 -20.94 5.75 -4.78
N GLY A 186 -20.02 5.16 -5.53
CA GLY A 186 -19.51 5.82 -6.73
C GLY A 186 -18.42 5.05 -7.43
N PHE A 187 -18.06 5.53 -8.61
CA PHE A 187 -16.90 5.03 -9.35
C PHE A 187 -15.61 5.58 -8.74
N PHE A 188 -14.59 4.73 -8.63
CA PHE A 188 -13.33 5.13 -8.02
C PHE A 188 -12.60 6.18 -8.85
N ASN A 189 -11.72 6.92 -8.18
CA ASN A 189 -10.61 7.58 -8.85
C ASN A 189 -9.48 6.56 -9.03
N VAL A 190 -8.92 6.48 -10.24
CA VAL A 190 -7.89 5.50 -10.61
C VAL A 190 -6.72 6.21 -11.30
N SER A 191 -5.49 5.82 -10.96
CA SER A 191 -4.28 6.36 -11.57
C SER A 191 -3.94 5.68 -12.90
N TYR A 192 -4.53 6.08 -14.03
CA TYR A 192 -4.28 5.43 -15.33
C TYR A 192 -4.52 6.37 -16.51
N ASN A 193 -4.15 5.95 -17.72
CA ASN A 193 -4.53 6.63 -18.95
C ASN A 193 -5.75 5.92 -19.59
N PRO A 194 -6.92 6.59 -19.70
CA PRO A 194 -8.12 5.97 -20.27
C PRO A 194 -8.02 5.55 -21.74
N ASP A 195 -7.15 6.18 -22.52
CA ASP A 195 -7.04 5.98 -23.97
C ASP A 195 -6.25 4.74 -24.35
N ASN A 196 -5.31 4.32 -23.50
CA ASN A 196 -4.50 3.13 -23.75
C ASN A 196 -4.53 2.10 -22.60
N GLY A 197 -5.28 2.37 -21.52
CA GLY A 197 -5.39 1.47 -20.37
C GLY A 197 -4.10 1.33 -19.55
N ARG A 198 -3.07 2.13 -19.85
CA ARG A 198 -1.78 2.03 -19.17
C ARG A 198 -1.83 2.68 -17.81
N ARG A 199 -1.15 2.03 -16.89
CA ARG A 199 -1.00 2.42 -15.50
C ARG A 199 -0.24 3.74 -15.36
N SER A 200 -0.66 4.57 -14.41
CA SER A 200 0.15 5.70 -13.91
C SER A 200 0.77 5.28 -12.57
N SER A 201 1.75 4.36 -12.61
CA SER A 201 2.55 3.95 -11.45
C SER A 201 3.61 5.01 -11.10
N ALA A 202 4.29 4.85 -9.95
CA ALA A 202 5.39 5.75 -9.57
C ALA A 202 6.54 5.72 -10.58
N SER A 203 6.92 4.55 -11.09
CA SER A 203 7.93 4.39 -12.14
C SER A 203 7.51 5.10 -13.44
N VAL A 204 6.28 4.91 -13.90
CA VAL A 204 5.75 5.54 -15.12
C VAL A 204 5.74 7.05 -14.99
N ALA A 205 5.30 7.59 -13.84
CA ALA A 205 5.16 9.02 -13.65
C ALA A 205 6.50 9.74 -13.38
N TYR A 206 7.42 9.13 -12.62
CA TYR A 206 8.63 9.81 -12.12
C TYR A 206 9.93 9.36 -12.78
N ILE A 207 10.00 8.14 -13.32
CA ILE A 207 11.23 7.53 -13.84
C ILE A 207 11.21 7.36 -15.36
N HIS A 208 10.11 6.90 -15.94
CA HIS A 208 10.03 6.64 -17.39
C HIS A 208 10.32 7.87 -18.27
N PRO A 209 9.93 9.11 -17.91
CA PRO A 209 10.32 10.30 -18.67
C PRO A 209 11.85 10.45 -18.79
N ILE A 210 12.59 10.06 -17.75
CA ILE A 210 14.06 10.05 -17.73
C ILE A 210 14.59 8.92 -18.63
N LEU A 211 13.93 7.75 -18.60
CA LEU A 211 14.32 6.60 -19.44
C LEU A 211 14.04 6.83 -20.93
N ARG A 212 12.95 7.52 -21.27
CA ARG A 212 12.60 7.93 -22.65
C ARG A 212 13.46 9.08 -23.18
N GLY A 213 14.23 9.76 -22.31
CA GLY A 213 15.03 10.93 -22.68
C GLY A 213 14.22 12.23 -22.76
N GLU A 214 12.97 12.24 -22.29
CA GLU A 214 12.13 13.44 -22.17
C GLU A 214 12.67 14.38 -21.09
N GLU A 215 13.33 13.82 -20.06
CA GLU A 215 13.99 14.57 -19.00
C GLU A 215 15.45 14.14 -18.83
N ARG A 216 16.35 15.11 -18.72
CA ARG A 216 17.76 14.85 -18.44
C ARG A 216 18.04 14.93 -16.94
N ARG A 217 18.51 13.82 -16.36
CA ARG A 217 18.97 13.70 -14.96
C ARG A 217 20.36 13.05 -14.91
N PRO A 218 21.43 13.78 -15.26
CA PRO A 218 22.77 13.20 -15.37
C PRO A 218 23.35 12.80 -14.00
N ASN A 219 22.76 13.29 -12.91
CA ASN A 219 23.14 13.02 -11.53
C ASN A 219 22.34 11.86 -10.89
N LEU A 220 21.40 11.24 -11.61
CA LEU A 220 20.63 10.09 -11.12
C LEU A 220 21.09 8.79 -11.80
N THR A 221 21.48 7.81 -10.99
CA THR A 221 21.72 6.43 -11.43
C THR A 221 20.59 5.53 -10.93
N ILE A 222 20.01 4.73 -11.82
CA ILE A 222 18.97 3.75 -11.49
C ILE A 222 19.54 2.36 -11.70
N LEU A 223 19.82 1.67 -10.60
CA LEU A 223 20.39 0.33 -10.56
C LEU A 223 19.28 -0.68 -10.28
N THR A 224 18.94 -1.49 -11.29
CA THR A 224 17.93 -2.56 -11.19
C THR A 224 18.59 -3.93 -11.04
N GLU A 225 17.82 -4.93 -10.61
CA GLU A 225 18.31 -6.29 -10.33
C GLU A 225 19.49 -6.31 -9.36
N ALA A 226 19.41 -5.46 -8.33
CA ALA A 226 20.40 -5.33 -7.28
C ALA A 226 19.76 -5.48 -5.90
N HIS A 227 20.16 -6.48 -5.14
CA HIS A 227 19.58 -6.81 -3.84
C HIS A 227 20.45 -6.28 -2.70
N VAL A 228 19.95 -5.31 -1.95
CA VAL A 228 20.61 -4.81 -0.74
C VAL A 228 20.41 -5.81 0.40
N SER A 229 21.51 -6.33 0.95
CA SER A 229 21.49 -7.35 2.00
C SER A 229 21.78 -6.81 3.39
N LYS A 230 22.42 -5.64 3.51
CA LYS A 230 22.74 -5.05 4.81
C LYS A 230 22.91 -3.53 4.75
N VAL A 231 22.46 -2.84 5.80
CA VAL A 231 22.88 -1.48 6.15
C VAL A 231 24.08 -1.60 7.09
N LEU A 232 25.18 -0.94 6.74
CA LEU A 232 26.39 -0.89 7.55
C LEU A 232 26.31 0.33 8.47
N VAL A 233 26.60 0.12 9.75
CA VAL A 233 26.56 1.18 10.77
C VAL A 233 27.86 1.16 11.55
N GLU A 234 28.45 2.35 11.71
CA GLU A 234 29.66 2.58 12.48
C GLU A 234 29.41 3.77 13.42
N ASN A 235 29.58 3.58 14.73
CA ASN A 235 29.40 4.64 15.74
C ASN A 235 28.06 5.38 15.63
N ASP A 236 26.95 4.64 15.55
CA ASP A 236 25.60 5.19 15.36
C ASP A 236 25.43 6.04 14.07
N VAL A 237 26.24 5.79 13.04
CA VAL A 237 26.11 6.41 11.71
C VAL A 237 25.96 5.32 10.66
N ALA A 238 24.92 5.39 9.83
CA ALA A 238 24.80 4.50 8.68
C ALA A 238 25.87 4.86 7.64
N SER A 239 26.92 4.03 7.56
CA SER A 239 28.15 4.28 6.80
C SER A 239 28.10 3.73 5.37
N GLY A 240 27.17 2.81 5.09
CA GLY A 240 27.03 2.23 3.76
C GLY A 240 25.95 1.16 3.65
N ILE A 241 25.85 0.59 2.46
CA ILE A 241 25.03 -0.60 2.17
C ILE A 241 25.90 -1.68 1.54
N ALA A 242 25.61 -2.94 1.88
CA ALA A 242 26.09 -4.11 1.17
C ALA A 242 24.99 -4.61 0.23
N LEU A 243 25.33 -4.90 -1.02
CA LEU A 243 24.40 -5.39 -2.02
C LEU A 243 25.00 -6.46 -2.94
N HIS A 244 24.12 -7.20 -3.61
CA HIS A 244 24.44 -8.17 -4.64
C HIS A 244 23.91 -7.64 -5.98
N LEU A 245 24.78 -7.53 -6.98
CA LEU A 245 24.40 -7.19 -8.35
C LEU A 245 23.86 -8.41 -9.09
N ALA A 246 23.21 -8.21 -10.24
CA ALA A 246 22.64 -9.28 -11.06
C ALA A 246 23.63 -10.42 -11.42
N GLY A 247 24.93 -10.11 -11.52
CA GLY A 247 25.99 -11.09 -11.75
C GLY A 247 26.52 -11.80 -10.49
N GLY A 248 25.87 -11.63 -9.34
CA GLY A 248 26.29 -12.19 -8.05
C GLY A 248 27.42 -11.43 -7.36
N GLN A 249 28.00 -10.41 -8.01
CA GLN A 249 29.05 -9.58 -7.44
C GLN A 249 28.55 -8.87 -6.17
N LYS A 250 29.32 -9.04 -5.08
CA LYS A 250 29.08 -8.32 -3.82
C LYS A 250 29.74 -6.96 -3.89
N VAL A 251 28.99 -5.91 -3.60
CA VAL A 251 29.46 -4.52 -3.61
C VAL A 251 29.10 -3.84 -2.30
N VAL A 252 30.00 -2.98 -1.81
CA VAL A 252 29.73 -2.06 -0.69
C VAL A 252 29.72 -0.64 -1.23
N LEU A 253 28.66 0.10 -0.94
CA LEU A 253 28.53 1.52 -1.29
C LEU A 253 28.44 2.35 -0.02
N LYS A 254 29.18 3.45 0.03
CA LYS A 254 29.31 4.38 1.14
C LYS A 254 28.84 5.76 0.67
N PRO A 255 27.57 6.13 0.92
CA PRO A 255 27.08 7.45 0.54
C PRO A 255 27.81 8.55 1.30
N ARG A 256 27.99 9.71 0.67
CA ARG A 256 28.59 10.88 1.36
C ARG A 256 27.65 11.54 2.36
N LYS A 257 26.34 11.34 2.22
CA LYS A 257 25.31 12.00 3.03
C LYS A 257 24.42 10.99 3.73
N GLU A 258 23.51 10.33 3.02
CA GLU A 258 22.40 9.63 3.68
C GLU A 258 21.91 8.40 2.89
N ILE A 259 21.44 7.40 3.62
CA ILE A 259 20.73 6.24 3.12
C ILE A 259 19.24 6.42 3.40
N ILE A 260 18.38 6.20 2.40
CA ILE A 260 16.93 6.23 2.55
C ILE A 260 16.37 4.85 2.20
N LEU A 261 15.74 4.19 3.16
CA LEU A 261 15.08 2.90 2.95
C LEU A 261 13.64 3.11 2.46
N CYS A 262 13.32 2.46 1.35
CA CYS A 262 12.03 2.51 0.65
C CYS A 262 11.60 1.11 0.17
N ALA A 263 12.01 0.05 0.87
CA ALA A 263 11.75 -1.33 0.48
C ALA A 263 10.33 -1.82 0.86
N GLY A 264 9.54 -0.97 1.52
CA GLY A 264 8.15 -1.24 1.90
C GLY A 264 8.03 -1.91 3.27
N ALA A 265 6.78 -2.01 3.75
CA ALA A 265 6.46 -2.48 5.11
C ALA A 265 6.78 -3.96 5.40
N VAL A 266 7.42 -4.67 4.47
CA VAL A 266 7.89 -6.05 4.68
C VAL A 266 9.41 -6.09 4.59
N ASP A 267 9.98 -5.58 3.50
CA ASP A 267 11.41 -5.71 3.25
C ASP A 267 12.26 -4.63 3.93
N THR A 268 11.71 -3.45 4.26
CA THR A 268 12.41 -2.45 5.09
C THR A 268 12.71 -2.98 6.50
N PRO A 269 11.72 -3.43 7.32
CA PRO A 269 12.02 -3.97 8.64
C PRO A 269 12.86 -5.24 8.55
N ARG A 270 12.65 -6.10 7.54
CA ARG A 270 13.50 -7.29 7.30
C ARG A 270 14.96 -6.91 7.07
N LEU A 271 15.23 -5.91 6.23
CA LEU A 271 16.59 -5.41 6.00
C LEU A 271 17.20 -4.84 7.28
N MET A 272 16.44 -4.08 8.06
CA MET A 272 16.89 -3.56 9.36
C MET A 272 17.26 -4.68 10.33
N LEU A 273 16.40 -5.71 10.47
CA LEU A 273 16.64 -6.86 11.33
C LEU A 273 17.91 -7.62 10.94
N HIS A 274 18.11 -7.95 9.65
CA HIS A 274 19.37 -8.57 9.18
C HIS A 274 20.59 -7.64 9.29
N SER A 275 20.37 -6.33 9.43
CA SER A 275 21.41 -5.35 9.69
C SER A 275 21.76 -5.21 11.18
N GLY A 276 21.08 -5.94 12.06
CA GLY A 276 21.26 -5.84 13.51
C GLY A 276 20.56 -4.61 14.12
N LEU A 277 19.60 -4.01 13.40
CA LEU A 277 18.81 -2.85 13.82
C LEU A 277 17.39 -3.30 14.13
N GLY A 278 17.09 -3.61 15.39
CA GLY A 278 15.78 -4.12 15.78
C GLY A 278 15.75 -4.62 17.21
N PRO A 279 14.70 -5.37 17.61
CA PRO A 279 14.54 -5.83 18.99
C PRO A 279 15.71 -6.75 19.40
N ARG A 280 16.45 -6.35 20.44
CA ARG A 280 17.63 -7.10 20.93
C ARG A 280 17.39 -8.59 21.09
N SER A 281 16.31 -8.98 21.78
CA SER A 281 16.02 -10.38 22.07
C SER A 281 15.87 -11.21 20.79
N GLN A 282 15.09 -10.73 19.82
CA GLN A 282 14.90 -11.42 18.54
C GLN A 282 16.22 -11.62 17.78
N LEU A 283 17.08 -10.60 17.79
CA LEU A 283 18.37 -10.65 17.11
C LEU A 283 19.34 -11.62 17.80
N GLU A 284 19.42 -11.57 19.13
CA GLU A 284 20.26 -12.45 19.94
C GLU A 284 19.83 -13.93 19.81
N ASP A 285 18.52 -14.20 19.84
CA ASP A 285 17.94 -15.55 19.69
C ASP A 285 18.32 -16.20 18.34
N LEU A 286 18.54 -15.41 17.29
CA LEU A 286 18.95 -15.87 15.97
C LEU A 286 20.47 -15.77 15.73
N GLY A 287 21.24 -15.31 16.72
CA GLY A 287 22.69 -15.11 16.59
C GLY A 287 23.07 -13.96 15.66
N ILE A 288 22.17 -13.01 15.41
CA ILE A 288 22.43 -11.79 14.64
C ILE A 288 23.07 -10.76 15.57
N PRO A 289 24.26 -10.22 15.26
CA PRO A 289 24.88 -9.18 16.09
C PRO A 289 23.98 -7.95 16.24
N VAL A 290 23.70 -7.57 17.48
CA VAL A 290 22.92 -6.37 17.79
C VAL A 290 23.78 -5.13 17.56
N VAL A 291 23.46 -4.38 16.51
CA VAL A 291 24.08 -3.09 16.19
C VAL A 291 23.38 -1.99 16.98
N LYS A 292 22.04 -2.00 16.98
CA LYS A 292 21.22 -1.07 17.76
C LYS A 292 19.92 -1.76 18.14
N ASP A 293 19.58 -1.66 19.43
CA ASP A 293 18.30 -2.10 19.93
C ASP A 293 17.22 -1.07 19.58
N ILE A 294 16.33 -1.44 18.65
CA ILE A 294 15.22 -0.61 18.19
C ILE A 294 13.95 -1.47 18.28
N PRO A 295 13.28 -1.52 19.45
CA PRO A 295 12.24 -2.51 19.73
C PRO A 295 11.00 -2.38 18.83
N GLY A 296 10.75 -1.21 18.23
CA GLY A 296 9.64 -1.01 17.30
C GLY A 296 9.83 -1.62 15.90
N VAL A 297 11.04 -2.05 15.52
CA VAL A 297 11.27 -2.60 14.16
C VAL A 297 10.55 -3.93 14.01
N GLY A 298 9.62 -3.97 13.07
CA GLY A 298 8.78 -5.12 12.76
C GLY A 298 7.47 -5.16 13.55
N GLU A 299 7.30 -4.36 14.59
CA GLU A 299 6.05 -4.25 15.35
C GLU A 299 5.04 -3.35 14.62
N ASN A 300 3.79 -3.28 15.09
CA ASN A 300 2.74 -2.44 14.50
C ASN A 300 2.46 -2.78 13.02
N LEU A 301 2.45 -4.06 12.67
CA LEU A 301 2.00 -4.49 11.34
C LEU A 301 0.50 -4.23 11.20
N LEU A 302 0.16 -3.43 10.19
CA LEU A 302 -1.18 -2.98 9.84
C LEU A 302 -1.60 -3.54 8.49
N ASP A 303 -2.91 -3.63 8.24
CA ASP A 303 -3.47 -3.92 6.91
C ASP A 303 -4.96 -3.59 6.85
N HIS A 304 -5.56 -3.44 5.67
CA HIS A 304 -7.02 -3.50 5.52
C HIS A 304 -7.44 -4.95 5.27
N PRO A 305 -7.95 -5.69 6.27
CA PRO A 305 -8.56 -6.97 6.03
C PRO A 305 -9.86 -6.78 5.24
N GLU A 306 -10.14 -7.70 4.32
CA GLU A 306 -11.31 -7.71 3.46
C GLU A 306 -12.00 -9.07 3.52
N THR A 307 -13.32 -9.11 3.49
CA THR A 307 -14.09 -10.33 3.26
C THR A 307 -14.80 -10.25 1.92
N ILE A 308 -15.39 -11.36 1.48
CA ILE A 308 -16.03 -11.45 0.18
C ILE A 308 -17.42 -12.06 0.29
N ILE A 309 -18.36 -11.48 -0.45
CA ILE A 309 -19.64 -12.07 -0.80
C ILE A 309 -19.76 -12.09 -2.32
N MET A 310 -20.16 -13.23 -2.87
CA MET A 310 -20.04 -13.54 -4.29
C MET A 310 -21.38 -14.01 -4.85
N TRP A 311 -21.79 -13.41 -5.97
CA TRP A 311 -22.99 -13.77 -6.70
C TRP A 311 -22.66 -14.28 -8.09
N GLU A 312 -23.39 -15.32 -8.51
CA GLU A 312 -23.48 -15.68 -9.92
C GLU A 312 -24.45 -14.71 -10.62
N LEU A 313 -24.13 -14.34 -11.86
CA LEU A 313 -24.93 -13.44 -12.69
C LEU A 313 -25.82 -14.22 -13.66
N ASN A 314 -27.01 -13.68 -13.96
CA ASN A 314 -27.94 -14.20 -14.98
C ASN A 314 -27.42 -14.00 -16.41
N LYS A 315 -26.54 -13.02 -16.60
CA LYS A 315 -25.94 -12.63 -17.88
C LYS A 315 -24.50 -12.19 -17.65
N PRO A 316 -23.63 -12.30 -18.67
CA PRO A 316 -22.23 -11.99 -18.48
C PRO A 316 -22.01 -10.49 -18.20
N VAL A 317 -20.93 -10.20 -17.48
CA VAL A 317 -20.38 -8.85 -17.33
C VAL A 317 -20.16 -8.25 -18.72
N PRO A 318 -20.58 -6.99 -18.96
CA PRO A 318 -20.36 -6.35 -20.25
C PRO A 318 -18.87 -6.31 -20.61
N PRO A 319 -18.46 -6.93 -21.73
CA PRO A 319 -17.04 -7.11 -22.05
C PRO A 319 -16.38 -5.78 -22.40
N ASN A 320 -15.08 -5.65 -22.10
CA ASN A 320 -14.22 -4.51 -22.45
C ASN A 320 -14.64 -3.14 -21.91
N GLN A 321 -15.60 -3.09 -20.99
CA GLN A 321 -16.12 -1.86 -20.38
C GLN A 321 -15.69 -1.70 -18.92
N THR A 322 -14.53 -2.23 -18.53
CA THR A 322 -13.93 -2.09 -17.20
C THR A 322 -12.53 -1.49 -17.29
N THR A 323 -12.06 -0.87 -16.21
CA THR A 323 -10.65 -0.44 -16.11
C THR A 323 -9.78 -1.58 -15.60
N MET A 324 -10.20 -2.20 -14.49
CA MET A 324 -9.47 -3.32 -13.85
C MET A 324 -10.39 -4.30 -13.10
N ASP A 325 -11.67 -4.34 -13.51
CA ASP A 325 -12.76 -5.16 -12.97
C ASP A 325 -13.26 -4.79 -11.57
N SER A 326 -12.58 -3.88 -10.87
CA SER A 326 -13.01 -3.31 -9.59
C SER A 326 -13.20 -1.79 -9.63
N ASP A 327 -14.10 -1.31 -10.48
CA ASP A 327 -14.15 0.11 -10.87
C ASP A 327 -14.97 1.03 -9.95
N ALA A 328 -15.70 0.49 -8.96
CA ALA A 328 -16.56 1.25 -8.06
C ALA A 328 -16.56 0.70 -6.63
N GLY A 329 -16.99 1.54 -5.69
CA GLY A 329 -17.10 1.18 -4.30
C GLY A 329 -18.22 1.90 -3.58
N VAL A 330 -18.43 1.48 -2.33
CA VAL A 330 -19.36 2.10 -1.40
C VAL A 330 -18.69 2.28 -0.04
N PHE A 331 -18.94 3.43 0.57
CA PHE A 331 -18.51 3.82 1.90
C PHE A 331 -19.75 3.93 2.79
N ILE A 332 -19.74 3.24 3.92
CA ILE A 332 -20.86 3.25 4.88
C ILE A 332 -20.34 3.51 6.28
N ARG A 333 -21.28 3.86 7.17
CA ARG A 333 -21.02 4.06 8.59
C ARG A 333 -21.78 3.04 9.41
N ARG A 334 -21.07 2.26 10.22
CA ARG A 334 -21.60 1.30 11.19
C ARG A 334 -21.69 1.92 12.58
N GLU A 335 -20.62 2.58 13.02
CA GLU A 335 -20.48 3.09 14.38
C GLU A 335 -21.18 4.45 14.56
N PRO A 336 -21.58 4.82 15.79
CA PRO A 336 -22.07 6.16 16.08
C PRO A 336 -21.07 7.26 15.72
N THR A 337 -21.54 8.49 15.51
CA THR A 337 -20.68 9.67 15.33
C THR A 337 -19.62 9.75 16.44
N ASN A 338 -18.37 10.05 16.09
CA ASN A 338 -17.25 10.17 17.03
C ASN A 338 -16.90 8.89 17.82
N ALA A 339 -17.30 7.70 17.36
CA ALA A 339 -16.94 6.44 18.02
C ALA A 339 -15.43 6.18 18.08
N ALA A 340 -14.63 6.79 17.19
CA ALA A 340 -13.16 6.78 17.26
C ALA A 340 -12.60 8.10 17.85
N GLY A 341 -13.35 8.73 18.77
CA GLY A 341 -12.98 9.93 19.50
C GLY A 341 -13.42 11.22 18.78
N ASN A 342 -12.85 11.49 17.61
CA ASN A 342 -13.14 12.70 16.83
C ASN A 342 -13.19 12.43 15.32
N ASP A 343 -13.62 11.24 14.92
CA ASP A 343 -13.78 10.84 13.51
C ASP A 343 -15.03 11.41 12.85
N GLY A 344 -15.82 12.21 13.56
CA GLY A 344 -17.05 12.79 13.07
C GLY A 344 -17.97 11.68 12.57
N ASN A 345 -18.34 11.77 11.29
CA ASN A 345 -19.16 10.78 10.60
C ASN A 345 -18.38 10.07 9.48
N ALA A 346 -17.05 10.06 9.52
CA ALA A 346 -16.23 9.43 8.48
C ALA A 346 -16.59 7.94 8.33
N ALA A 347 -16.69 7.45 7.09
CA ALA A 347 -16.99 6.06 6.81
C ALA A 347 -16.05 5.11 7.55
N ASP A 348 -16.56 4.01 8.06
CA ASP A 348 -15.82 2.98 8.82
C ASP A 348 -15.90 1.59 8.18
N ILE A 349 -16.63 1.46 7.07
CA ILE A 349 -16.63 0.32 6.18
C ILE A 349 -16.49 0.85 4.75
N MET A 350 -15.64 0.17 3.99
CA MET A 350 -15.53 0.34 2.54
C MET A 350 -15.84 -1.00 1.89
N MET A 351 -16.49 -1.01 0.72
CA MET A 351 -16.60 -2.21 -0.10
C MET A 351 -16.19 -1.91 -1.54
N HIS A 352 -15.37 -2.77 -2.12
CA HIS A 352 -15.12 -2.78 -3.56
C HIS A 352 -16.11 -3.72 -4.25
N CYS A 353 -16.49 -3.42 -5.49
CA CYS A 353 -17.05 -4.43 -6.38
C CYS A 353 -15.94 -5.12 -7.16
N TYR A 354 -16.00 -6.43 -7.39
CA TYR A 354 -15.18 -7.12 -8.39
C TYR A 354 -16.09 -7.85 -9.38
N GLN A 355 -15.85 -7.66 -10.67
CA GLN A 355 -16.66 -8.25 -11.75
C GLN A 355 -16.03 -9.54 -12.32
N ILE A 356 -15.35 -10.27 -11.45
CA ILE A 356 -14.58 -11.48 -11.72
C ILE A 356 -14.73 -12.44 -10.53
N PRO A 357 -14.56 -13.75 -10.73
CA PRO A 357 -14.64 -14.72 -9.64
C PRO A 357 -13.37 -14.65 -8.77
N PHE A 358 -13.42 -13.90 -7.67
CA PHE A 358 -12.30 -13.80 -6.73
C PHE A 358 -12.37 -14.94 -5.70
N THR A 359 -11.85 -16.11 -6.08
CA THR A 359 -12.23 -17.41 -5.47
C THR A 359 -11.13 -18.08 -4.64
N LEU A 360 -9.94 -17.48 -4.56
CA LEU A 360 -8.74 -18.09 -3.94
C LEU A 360 -9.00 -18.64 -2.52
N ASN A 361 -9.67 -17.86 -1.67
CA ASN A 361 -9.94 -18.28 -0.29
C ASN A 361 -11.27 -19.02 -0.12
N THR A 362 -12.24 -18.81 -1.00
CA THR A 362 -13.57 -19.44 -0.89
C THR A 362 -13.56 -20.88 -1.43
N GLU A 363 -12.82 -21.18 -2.49
CA GLU A 363 -12.70 -22.55 -3.01
C GLU A 363 -12.14 -23.52 -1.97
N ARG A 364 -11.15 -23.08 -1.20
CA ARG A 364 -10.59 -23.87 -0.07
C ARG A 364 -11.64 -24.21 1.00
N LEU A 365 -12.68 -23.40 1.13
CA LEU A 365 -13.79 -23.63 2.07
C LEU A 365 -14.93 -24.46 1.44
N GLY A 366 -14.76 -24.94 0.21
CA GLY A 366 -15.72 -25.77 -0.50
C GLY A 366 -16.76 -25.02 -1.34
N TYR A 367 -16.64 -23.70 -1.48
CA TYR A 367 -17.51 -22.93 -2.37
C TYR A 367 -17.13 -23.18 -3.84
N ARG A 368 -18.13 -23.38 -4.69
CA ARG A 368 -17.90 -23.62 -6.13
C ARG A 368 -17.31 -22.38 -6.80
N LYS A 369 -16.44 -22.60 -7.77
CA LYS A 369 -15.97 -21.56 -8.68
C LYS A 369 -17.09 -21.15 -9.65
N ILE A 370 -17.29 -19.85 -9.82
CA ILE A 370 -18.19 -19.29 -10.83
C ILE A 370 -17.42 -19.12 -12.14
N GLN A 371 -18.09 -19.32 -13.27
CA GLN A 371 -17.50 -19.11 -14.59
C GLN A 371 -17.03 -17.65 -14.75
N ASP A 372 -15.86 -17.46 -15.39
CA ASP A 372 -15.33 -16.14 -15.69
C ASP A 372 -16.34 -15.30 -16.51
N GLY A 373 -16.49 -14.04 -16.13
CA GLY A 373 -17.48 -13.13 -16.70
C GLY A 373 -18.89 -13.30 -16.17
N TYR A 374 -19.17 -14.25 -15.27
CA TYR A 374 -20.49 -14.46 -14.66
C TYR A 374 -20.50 -14.24 -13.13
N ALA A 375 -19.47 -13.59 -12.59
CA ALA A 375 -19.37 -13.32 -11.16
C ALA A 375 -19.44 -11.83 -10.86
N PHE A 376 -20.10 -11.48 -9.76
CA PHE A 376 -19.99 -10.18 -9.13
C PHE A 376 -19.73 -10.39 -7.63
N CYS A 377 -18.66 -9.80 -7.14
CA CYS A 377 -18.28 -9.86 -5.74
C CYS A 377 -18.44 -8.48 -5.12
N MET A 378 -19.00 -8.41 -3.91
CA MET A 378 -18.83 -7.26 -3.03
C MET A 378 -17.84 -7.65 -1.95
N THR A 379 -16.92 -6.74 -1.63
CA THR A 379 -15.79 -7.05 -0.76
C THR A 379 -15.67 -6.05 0.39
N PRO A 380 -16.44 -6.25 1.48
CA PRO A 380 -16.34 -5.39 2.64
C PRO A 380 -14.97 -5.49 3.30
N ASN A 381 -14.32 -4.35 3.50
CA ASN A 381 -13.06 -4.21 4.19
C ASN A 381 -13.16 -3.22 5.36
N ILE A 382 -12.12 -3.23 6.20
CA ILE A 382 -12.04 -2.48 7.45
C ILE A 382 -11.05 -1.32 7.29
N PRO A 383 -11.51 -0.09 6.97
CA PRO A 383 -10.71 1.13 6.92
C PRO A 383 -9.81 1.41 8.11
N ARG A 384 -10.30 1.15 9.33
CA ARG A 384 -9.60 1.46 10.59
C ARG A 384 -9.57 0.23 11.48
N PRO A 385 -8.79 -0.81 11.11
CA PRO A 385 -8.72 -2.05 11.87
C PRO A 385 -8.13 -1.76 13.26
N ARG A 386 -8.51 -2.56 14.25
CA ARG A 386 -7.96 -2.48 15.62
C ARG A 386 -6.93 -3.56 15.92
N SER A 387 -6.95 -4.66 15.18
CA SER A 387 -5.88 -5.67 15.26
C SER A 387 -4.53 -5.08 14.87
N ARG A 388 -3.47 -5.49 15.57
CA ARG A 388 -2.09 -5.09 15.33
C ARG A 388 -1.21 -6.33 15.36
N GLY A 389 -0.45 -6.52 14.29
CA GLY A 389 0.45 -7.63 14.13
C GLY A 389 1.92 -7.24 14.27
N ARG A 390 2.78 -8.15 13.83
CA ARG A 390 4.21 -7.92 13.65
C ARG A 390 4.81 -8.74 12.52
N ILE A 391 5.97 -8.32 12.05
CA ILE A 391 6.88 -9.05 11.17
C ILE A 391 8.18 -9.32 11.91
N TYR A 392 8.68 -10.55 11.83
CA TYR A 392 9.91 -10.96 12.51
C TYR A 392 10.69 -11.98 11.71
N LEU A 393 11.99 -12.07 11.97
CA LEU A 393 12.83 -13.10 11.40
C LEU A 393 12.60 -14.44 12.11
N THR A 394 12.62 -15.53 11.34
CA THR A 394 12.64 -16.92 11.86
C THR A 394 13.99 -17.60 11.65
N SER A 395 14.91 -16.93 10.96
CA SER A 395 16.25 -17.40 10.65
C SER A 395 17.18 -16.22 10.42
N ALA A 396 18.47 -16.39 10.72
CA ALA A 396 19.51 -15.44 10.33
C ALA A 396 19.85 -15.48 8.83
N ASP A 397 19.46 -16.55 8.13
CA ASP A 397 19.65 -16.68 6.69
C ASP A 397 18.71 -15.72 5.94
N PRO A 398 19.24 -14.71 5.22
CA PRO A 398 18.43 -13.75 4.49
C PRO A 398 17.65 -14.36 3.33
N ALA A 399 17.93 -15.60 2.90
CA ALA A 399 17.12 -16.30 1.90
C ALA A 399 15.76 -16.76 2.47
N VAL A 400 15.65 -16.91 3.79
CA VAL A 400 14.39 -17.29 4.45
C VAL A 400 13.48 -16.08 4.54
N LYS A 401 12.21 -16.23 4.11
CA LYS A 401 11.20 -15.17 4.23
C LYS A 401 10.88 -14.90 5.70
N PRO A 402 10.64 -13.64 6.09
CA PRO A 402 10.21 -13.31 7.45
C PRO A 402 8.81 -13.88 7.72
N ALA A 403 8.51 -14.09 9.00
CA ALA A 403 7.18 -14.41 9.46
C ALA A 403 6.33 -13.13 9.49
N LEU A 404 5.17 -13.16 8.82
CA LEU A 404 4.16 -12.10 8.91
C LEU A 404 3.03 -12.62 9.79
N ASP A 405 2.84 -12.00 10.95
CA ASP A 405 1.73 -12.29 11.85
C ASP A 405 0.86 -11.05 11.99
N PHE A 406 -0.21 -10.97 11.20
CA PHE A 406 -1.13 -9.83 11.23
C PHE A 406 -2.03 -9.82 12.46
N ARG A 407 -2.16 -10.96 13.14
CA ARG A 407 -3.08 -11.18 14.25
C ARG A 407 -4.50 -10.70 13.91
N TYR A 408 -4.98 -11.03 12.72
CA TYR A 408 -6.29 -10.58 12.27
C TYR A 408 -7.41 -11.01 13.23
N PHE A 409 -8.34 -10.09 13.51
CA PHE A 409 -9.51 -10.32 14.37
C PHE A 409 -9.15 -10.71 15.80
N THR A 410 -8.03 -10.18 16.32
CA THR A 410 -7.59 -10.39 17.70
C THR A 410 -7.80 -9.16 18.59
N ASP A 411 -8.43 -8.12 18.04
CA ASP A 411 -8.79 -6.93 18.82
C ASP A 411 -9.78 -7.30 19.94
N PRO A 412 -9.53 -6.83 21.18
CA PRO A 412 -10.25 -7.32 22.36
C PRO A 412 -11.74 -6.94 22.35
N GLU A 413 -12.13 -5.87 21.63
CA GLU A 413 -13.53 -5.45 21.52
C GLU A 413 -14.31 -6.20 20.43
N GLY A 414 -13.64 -6.99 19.57
CA GLY A 414 -14.27 -7.68 18.44
C GLY A 414 -14.82 -6.75 17.36
N TYR A 415 -14.32 -5.52 17.30
CA TYR A 415 -14.67 -4.51 16.30
C TYR A 415 -14.40 -5.01 14.89
N ASP A 416 -13.24 -5.63 14.63
CA ASP A 416 -12.87 -6.02 13.28
C ASP A 416 -13.86 -7.09 12.73
N ALA A 417 -14.14 -8.12 13.53
CA ALA A 417 -15.07 -9.20 13.16
C ALA A 417 -16.51 -8.69 12.99
N ALA A 418 -16.99 -7.81 13.87
CA ALA A 418 -18.33 -7.23 13.78
C ALA A 418 -18.50 -6.33 12.56
N THR A 419 -17.43 -5.66 12.12
CA THR A 419 -17.41 -4.82 10.91
C THR A 419 -17.66 -5.64 9.64
N PHE A 420 -17.08 -6.83 9.55
CA PHE A 420 -17.37 -7.77 8.47
C PHE A 420 -18.83 -8.24 8.45
N VAL A 421 -19.42 -8.53 9.62
CA VAL A 421 -20.83 -8.92 9.70
C VAL A 421 -21.73 -7.80 9.17
N ALA A 422 -21.48 -6.56 9.58
CA ALA A 422 -22.22 -5.40 9.09
C ALA A 422 -22.06 -5.22 7.57
N GLY A 423 -20.83 -5.39 7.05
CA GLY A 423 -20.54 -5.34 5.62
C GLY A 423 -21.31 -6.37 4.79
N ILE A 424 -21.33 -7.63 5.22
CA ILE A 424 -22.08 -8.71 4.52
C ILE A 424 -23.58 -8.45 4.56
N LYS A 425 -24.13 -7.99 5.69
CA LYS A 425 -25.55 -7.63 5.81
C LYS A 425 -25.91 -6.47 4.88
N ALA A 426 -25.07 -5.44 4.80
CA ALA A 426 -25.26 -4.32 3.89
C ALA A 426 -25.21 -4.77 2.42
N ALA A 427 -24.23 -5.60 2.06
CA ALA A 427 -24.09 -6.15 0.71
C ALA A 427 -25.34 -6.97 0.29
N ARG A 428 -25.91 -7.78 1.18
CA ARG A 428 -27.17 -8.49 0.94
C ARG A 428 -28.36 -7.54 0.76
N LYS A 429 -28.43 -6.45 1.54
CA LYS A 429 -29.47 -5.42 1.37
C LYS A 429 -29.39 -4.73 0.01
N ILE A 430 -28.17 -4.43 -0.45
CA ILE A 430 -27.88 -3.86 -1.77
C ILE A 430 -28.31 -4.82 -2.89
N ALA A 431 -27.98 -6.11 -2.77
CA ALA A 431 -28.32 -7.15 -3.74
C ALA A 431 -29.84 -7.31 -3.98
N GLN A 432 -30.69 -6.82 -3.08
CA GLN A 432 -32.14 -6.89 -3.21
C GLN A 432 -32.76 -5.75 -4.02
N GLN A 433 -32.00 -4.72 -4.42
CA GLN A 433 -32.53 -3.55 -5.13
C GLN A 433 -32.47 -3.72 -6.64
N SER A 434 -33.59 -3.42 -7.33
CA SER A 434 -33.61 -3.27 -8.78
C SER A 434 -32.96 -1.93 -9.21
N PRO A 435 -32.31 -1.86 -10.38
CA PRO A 435 -32.17 -2.94 -11.38
C PRO A 435 -31.04 -3.94 -11.08
N PHE A 436 -30.18 -3.70 -10.08
CA PHE A 436 -29.03 -4.58 -9.79
C PHE A 436 -29.44 -6.03 -9.49
N LYS A 437 -30.53 -6.24 -8.73
CA LYS A 437 -31.09 -7.56 -8.41
C LYS A 437 -31.35 -8.41 -9.67
N GLU A 438 -31.72 -7.80 -10.78
CA GLU A 438 -32.03 -8.51 -12.03
C GLU A 438 -30.78 -9.12 -12.69
N TRP A 439 -29.59 -8.61 -12.35
CA TRP A 439 -28.34 -9.21 -12.75
C TRP A 439 -28.01 -10.47 -11.97
N LEU A 440 -28.53 -10.63 -10.75
CA LEU A 440 -28.11 -11.68 -9.83
C LEU A 440 -28.93 -12.96 -10.01
N LYS A 441 -28.23 -14.09 -10.15
CA LYS A 441 -28.81 -15.43 -10.21
C LYS A 441 -28.91 -16.06 -8.83
N GLU A 442 -27.78 -16.14 -8.11
CA GLU A 442 -27.71 -16.69 -6.76
C GLU A 442 -26.52 -16.14 -5.96
N GLU A 443 -26.64 -16.12 -4.63
CA GLU A 443 -25.51 -15.90 -3.72
C GLU A 443 -24.75 -17.23 -3.56
N VAL A 444 -23.50 -17.29 -4.05
CA VAL A 444 -22.68 -18.51 -4.03
C VAL A 444 -21.90 -18.63 -2.73
N ALA A 445 -21.32 -17.53 -2.25
CA ALA A 445 -20.56 -17.49 -1.00
C ALA A 445 -20.89 -16.18 -0.25
N PRO A 446 -21.20 -16.20 1.06
CA PRO A 446 -21.32 -17.39 1.93
C PRO A 446 -22.53 -18.28 1.64
N GLY A 447 -23.46 -17.82 0.80
CA GLY A 447 -24.66 -18.55 0.45
C GLY A 447 -25.81 -18.30 1.42
N PRO A 448 -27.06 -18.54 0.97
CA PRO A 448 -28.26 -18.15 1.69
C PRO A 448 -28.49 -18.88 3.02
N GLN A 449 -27.76 -19.96 3.32
CA GLN A 449 -27.85 -20.69 4.57
C GLN A 449 -27.09 -20.05 5.74
N VAL A 450 -26.12 -19.16 5.47
CA VAL A 450 -25.30 -18.47 6.49
C VAL A 450 -26.02 -17.18 6.89
N GLN A 451 -26.70 -17.16 8.04
CA GLN A 451 -27.65 -16.08 8.39
C GLN A 451 -27.34 -15.37 9.70
N THR A 452 -27.00 -16.12 10.75
CA THR A 452 -26.71 -15.54 12.06
C THR A 452 -25.40 -14.76 12.06
N ASP A 453 -25.24 -13.81 12.97
CA ASP A 453 -24.04 -12.98 13.08
C ASP A 453 -22.80 -13.84 13.35
N GLU A 454 -22.95 -14.92 14.13
CA GLU A 454 -21.92 -15.90 14.42
C GLU A 454 -21.49 -16.65 13.15
N GLN A 455 -22.45 -17.15 12.37
CA GLN A 455 -22.19 -17.85 11.11
C GLN A 455 -21.53 -16.93 10.07
N ILE A 456 -22.03 -15.69 9.96
CA ILE A 456 -21.47 -14.67 9.05
C ILE A 456 -20.04 -14.33 9.48
N SER A 457 -19.80 -14.12 10.78
CA SER A 457 -18.47 -13.81 11.31
C SER A 457 -17.49 -14.95 11.07
N GLU A 458 -17.87 -16.20 11.35
CA GLU A 458 -17.01 -17.36 11.12
C GLU A 458 -16.61 -17.46 9.64
N TYR A 459 -17.60 -17.41 8.73
CA TYR A 459 -17.32 -17.40 7.30
C TYR A 459 -16.39 -16.25 6.92
N ALA A 460 -16.74 -15.03 7.32
CA ALA A 460 -16.07 -13.83 6.87
C ALA A 460 -14.60 -13.82 7.28
N ARG A 461 -14.29 -14.27 8.50
CA ARG A 461 -12.91 -14.40 8.98
C ARG A 461 -12.13 -15.52 8.29
N ARG A 462 -12.77 -16.65 8.01
CA ARG A 462 -12.14 -17.80 7.33
C ARG A 462 -11.91 -17.58 5.83
N ALA A 463 -12.80 -16.84 5.19
CA ALA A 463 -12.73 -16.44 3.78
C ALA A 463 -11.96 -15.14 3.57
N ALA A 464 -11.59 -14.45 4.67
CA ALA A 464 -10.92 -13.17 4.67
C ALA A 464 -9.70 -13.17 3.74
N HIS A 465 -9.51 -12.03 3.10
CA HIS A 465 -8.35 -11.68 2.29
C HIS A 465 -7.80 -10.34 2.78
N THR A 466 -6.85 -9.81 2.03
CA THR A 466 -6.26 -8.49 2.24
C THR A 466 -6.59 -7.59 1.05
N VAL A 467 -6.78 -6.29 1.29
CA VAL A 467 -6.76 -5.28 0.20
C VAL A 467 -5.31 -5.03 -0.29
N TYR A 468 -4.33 -5.77 0.25
CA TYR A 468 -2.91 -5.70 -0.03
C TYR A 468 -2.23 -4.43 0.49
N HIS A 469 -2.57 -4.00 1.71
CA HIS A 469 -2.09 -2.77 2.34
C HIS A 469 -1.23 -2.98 3.61
N PRO A 470 -0.27 -3.93 3.66
CA PRO A 470 0.65 -4.01 4.79
C PRO A 470 1.39 -2.69 5.01
N ALA A 471 1.40 -2.22 6.26
CA ALA A 471 1.98 -0.94 6.67
C ALA A 471 2.45 -0.97 8.13
N GLY A 472 3.11 0.10 8.57
CA GLY A 472 3.33 0.43 9.99
C GLY A 472 4.49 -0.24 10.72
N THR A 473 5.20 -1.16 10.06
CA THR A 473 6.28 -1.99 10.63
C THR A 473 7.57 -1.26 11.01
N THR A 474 7.67 0.03 10.69
CA THR A 474 8.77 0.93 11.06
C THR A 474 8.18 2.28 11.46
N LYS A 475 7.18 2.23 12.35
CA LYS A 475 6.32 3.32 12.78
C LYS A 475 7.04 4.66 12.99
N MET A 476 6.46 5.72 12.44
CA MET A 476 6.81 7.11 12.77
C MET A 476 6.15 7.56 14.08
N GLY A 477 6.83 8.38 14.87
CA GLY A 477 6.26 8.96 16.09
C GLY A 477 7.22 9.86 16.85
N ASP A 478 6.86 10.22 18.09
CA ASP A 478 7.77 10.89 19.02
C ASP A 478 8.81 9.90 19.55
N VAL A 479 9.97 9.83 18.88
CA VAL A 479 11.06 8.92 19.24
C VAL A 479 11.66 9.17 20.63
N THR A 480 11.27 10.23 21.33
CA THR A 480 11.69 10.50 22.70
C THR A 480 10.74 9.93 23.75
N LYS A 481 9.52 9.56 23.36
CA LYS A 481 8.45 9.12 24.29
C LYS A 481 7.80 7.79 23.93
N ASP A 482 7.66 7.49 22.64
CA ASP A 482 7.05 6.25 22.17
C ASP A 482 8.17 5.25 21.83
N GLU A 483 8.44 4.25 22.68
CA GLU A 483 9.49 3.25 22.41
C GLU A 483 9.28 2.45 21.12
N ALA A 484 8.02 2.33 20.64
CA ALA A 484 7.70 1.67 19.38
C ALA A 484 7.98 2.53 18.15
N ALA A 485 8.21 3.84 18.31
CA ALA A 485 8.58 4.71 17.19
C ALA A 485 10.00 4.41 16.69
N VAL A 486 10.11 3.97 15.44
CA VAL A 486 11.35 3.65 14.74
C VAL A 486 11.95 4.87 14.07
N VAL A 487 11.09 5.75 13.52
CA VAL A 487 11.51 7.02 12.92
C VAL A 487 10.83 8.22 13.58
N ASP A 488 11.50 9.37 13.57
CA ASP A 488 10.89 10.63 13.98
C ASP A 488 10.00 11.24 12.89
N HIS A 489 9.37 12.38 13.19
CA HIS A 489 8.54 13.12 12.24
C HIS A 489 9.27 13.65 10.99
N GLU A 490 10.60 13.64 10.99
CA GLU A 490 11.45 13.94 9.83
C GLU A 490 11.91 12.65 9.11
N LEU A 491 11.38 11.50 9.50
CA LEU A 491 11.66 10.17 8.98
C LEU A 491 13.05 9.61 9.34
N LYS A 492 13.77 10.25 10.27
CA LYS A 492 15.12 9.82 10.71
C LYS A 492 15.01 8.65 11.67
N VAL A 493 15.82 7.61 11.45
CA VAL A 493 15.84 6.41 12.30
C VAL A 493 16.37 6.75 13.68
N ARG A 494 15.65 6.30 14.72
CA ARG A 494 16.02 6.51 16.12
C ARG A 494 17.45 6.05 16.37
N GLY A 495 18.27 6.97 16.85
CA GLY A 495 19.61 6.68 17.33
C GLY A 495 20.60 6.28 16.24
N ILE A 496 20.25 6.45 14.95
CA ILE A 496 21.15 6.20 13.81
C ILE A 496 21.16 7.44 12.92
N LYS A 497 22.32 8.08 12.78
CA LYS A 497 22.51 9.21 11.88
C LYS A 497 22.60 8.72 10.43
N ASN A 498 22.22 9.58 9.50
CA ASN A 498 22.32 9.36 8.05
C ASN A 498 21.49 8.16 7.55
N LEU A 499 20.39 7.85 8.24
CA LEU A 499 19.45 6.82 7.86
C LEU A 499 18.02 7.33 8.01
N ARG A 500 17.25 7.27 6.92
CA ARG A 500 15.80 7.51 6.91
C ARG A 500 15.03 6.31 6.39
N ILE A 501 13.74 6.30 6.68
CA ILE A 501 12.78 5.37 6.09
C ILE A 501 11.64 6.17 5.50
N ALA A 502 11.28 5.90 4.24
CA ALA A 502 10.20 6.58 3.55
C ALA A 502 9.44 5.58 2.68
N ASP A 503 8.52 4.84 3.30
CA ASP A 503 7.60 3.91 2.64
C ASP A 503 6.37 3.65 3.52
N ALA A 504 5.53 2.66 3.20
CA ALA A 504 4.34 2.33 3.98
C ALA A 504 4.63 1.85 5.41
N GLY A 505 5.85 1.43 5.72
CA GLY A 505 6.26 1.02 7.06
C GLY A 505 6.21 2.16 8.08
N VAL A 506 6.28 3.42 7.65
CA VAL A 506 6.32 4.58 8.57
C VAL A 506 4.95 4.97 9.13
N PHE A 507 3.88 4.30 8.72
CA PHE A 507 2.53 4.66 9.16
C PHE A 507 2.40 4.41 10.67
N PRO A 508 2.09 5.43 11.50
CA PRO A 508 1.71 5.15 12.87
C PRO A 508 0.42 4.35 12.93
N GLU A 509 -0.52 4.66 12.03
CA GLU A 509 -1.83 4.01 11.90
C GLU A 509 -2.33 4.01 10.46
N MET A 510 -3.28 3.13 10.15
CA MET A 510 -3.83 3.05 8.80
C MET A 510 -4.63 4.31 8.46
N PRO A 511 -4.41 4.90 7.27
CA PRO A 511 -5.38 5.80 6.70
C PRO A 511 -6.63 5.01 6.29
N SER A 512 -7.79 5.63 6.35
CA SER A 512 -9.10 5.01 6.13
C SER A 512 -9.35 4.53 4.68
N ILE A 513 -8.41 4.76 3.76
CA ILE A 513 -8.57 4.56 2.31
C ILE A 513 -7.35 3.84 1.72
N ASN A 514 -7.44 3.40 0.45
CA ASN A 514 -6.32 2.77 -0.24
C ASN A 514 -5.08 3.70 -0.21
N PRO A 515 -3.94 3.27 0.36
CA PRO A 515 -2.89 4.17 0.82
C PRO A 515 -1.93 4.64 -0.29
N MET A 516 -2.17 4.31 -1.56
CA MET A 516 -1.20 4.55 -2.65
C MET A 516 -0.82 6.04 -2.78
N LEU A 517 -1.79 6.96 -2.77
CA LEU A 517 -1.49 8.39 -2.82
C LEU A 517 -0.78 8.88 -1.55
N THR A 518 -1.11 8.30 -0.38
CA THR A 518 -0.41 8.58 0.88
C THR A 518 1.07 8.18 0.81
N VAL A 519 1.39 7.01 0.25
CA VAL A 519 2.78 6.56 0.06
C VAL A 519 3.53 7.43 -0.95
N LEU A 520 2.88 7.85 -2.04
CA LEU A 520 3.46 8.82 -2.97
C LEU A 520 3.74 10.17 -2.28
N ALA A 521 2.81 10.65 -1.45
CA ALA A 521 2.96 11.89 -0.67
C ALA A 521 4.08 11.80 0.38
N ILE A 522 4.29 10.64 1.01
CA ILE A 522 5.46 10.36 1.86
C ILE A 522 6.75 10.53 1.04
N GLY A 523 6.80 10.03 -0.19
CA GLY A 523 7.94 10.21 -1.09
C GLY A 523 8.20 11.69 -1.42
N GLU A 524 7.15 12.46 -1.75
CA GLU A 524 7.26 13.90 -2.01
C GLU A 524 7.78 14.66 -0.77
N ARG A 525 7.21 14.37 0.40
CA ARG A 525 7.58 15.01 1.65
C ARG A 525 8.99 14.65 2.10
N ALA A 526 9.40 13.39 1.96
CA ALA A 526 10.76 12.94 2.27
C ALA A 526 11.78 13.68 1.41
N ALA A 527 11.54 13.79 0.11
CA ALA A 527 12.42 14.53 -0.79
C ALA A 527 12.49 16.03 -0.44
N GLU A 528 11.35 16.63 -0.06
CA GLU A 528 11.30 18.03 0.40
C GLU A 528 12.11 18.24 1.68
N LEU A 529 11.93 17.40 2.70
CA LEU A 529 12.65 17.47 3.97
C LEU A 529 14.17 17.38 3.75
N ILE A 530 14.62 16.37 3.01
CA ILE A 530 16.04 16.15 2.70
C ILE A 530 16.62 17.34 1.92
N ALA A 531 15.90 17.83 0.91
CA ALA A 531 16.38 18.94 0.11
C ALA A 531 16.47 20.24 0.92
N VAL A 532 15.49 20.53 1.78
CA VAL A 532 15.49 21.70 2.67
C VAL A 532 16.67 21.67 3.65
N GLU A 533 16.98 20.50 4.22
CA GLU A 533 18.15 20.32 5.08
C GLU A 533 19.48 20.61 4.33
N GLU A 534 19.53 20.35 3.02
CA GLU A 534 20.66 20.70 2.15
C GLU A 534 20.63 22.15 1.64
N GLY A 535 19.69 22.97 2.11
CA GLY A 535 19.57 24.39 1.78
C GLY A 535 18.75 24.69 0.51
N TRP A 536 18.09 23.69 -0.08
CA TRP A 536 17.10 23.95 -1.13
C TRP A 536 15.92 24.73 -0.55
N LYS A 537 15.47 25.75 -1.29
CA LYS A 537 14.31 26.56 -0.89
C LYS A 537 13.13 26.19 -1.77
N PRO A 538 12.01 25.72 -1.19
CA PRO A 538 10.81 25.48 -1.97
C PRO A 538 10.38 26.78 -2.63
N LYS A 539 10.09 26.72 -3.94
CA LYS A 539 9.37 27.81 -4.59
C LYS A 539 8.03 27.89 -3.87
N THR A 540 7.71 29.05 -3.30
CA THR A 540 6.46 29.32 -2.60
C THR A 540 5.29 28.84 -3.46
N SER A 541 4.73 27.67 -3.12
CA SER A 541 3.49 27.19 -3.75
C SER A 541 2.37 27.57 -2.80
N ARG A 542 1.38 28.29 -3.34
CA ARG A 542 0.18 28.74 -2.63
C ARG A 542 -0.50 27.50 -2.02
N LEU A 543 -0.74 27.56 -0.71
CA LEU A 543 -1.73 26.70 -0.04
C LEU A 543 -3.11 26.90 -0.66
#